data_AF-A0A369CG64-F1
#
_entry.id   AF-A0A369CG64-F1
#
_cell.length_a   1.000
_cell.length_b   1.000
_cell.length_c   1.000
_cell.angle_alpha   90.00
_cell.angle_beta   90.00
_cell.angle_gamma   90.00
#
_symmetry.space_group_name_H-M   'P 1'
#
loop_
_entity.id
_entity.type
_entity.pdbx_description
1 polymer ?
#
loop_
_entity_poly.entity_id
_entity_poly.type
_entity_poly.pdbx_seq_one_letter_code
_entity_poly.pdbx_strand_id
1 'polypeptide(L)'
;MPKATAADITALGFSAVQFGAPDDWAAYVAPMLDDAEAFITGEIGAAAYAGAAGTTLFYLKRAEVNFVASELWRRRAVQLDADLRLQRTEDSQAYLRQREYLAMAQAAEDRAWDFLSKVTGSLATGGVAVGVVQSGPFTEVNT
;
A
#
# COMPACT_ATOMS: atom_id res chain seq x y z
N MET A 1 -12.81 -9.78 -5.99
CA MET A 1 -13.28 -9.29 -4.68
C MET A 1 -12.10 -9.19 -3.74
N PRO A 2 -11.89 -8.01 -3.13
CA PRO A 2 -10.80 -7.76 -2.20
C PRO A 2 -10.85 -8.72 -1.00
N LYS A 3 -9.70 -9.09 -0.45
CA LYS A 3 -9.60 -9.90 0.78
C LYS A 3 -9.80 -9.05 2.04
N ALA A 4 -9.49 -7.76 1.96
CA ALA A 4 -9.72 -6.77 2.98
C ALA A 4 -11.09 -6.12 2.84
N THR A 5 -11.63 -5.66 3.96
CA THR A 5 -12.94 -5.01 4.04
C THR A 5 -12.79 -3.62 4.67
N ALA A 6 -13.80 -2.77 4.48
CA ALA A 6 -13.85 -1.46 5.14
C ALA A 6 -13.72 -1.57 6.67
N ALA A 7 -14.20 -2.67 7.28
CA ALA A 7 -14.05 -2.91 8.72
C ALA A 7 -12.58 -3.08 9.14
N ASP A 8 -11.74 -3.68 8.30
CA ASP A 8 -10.31 -3.84 8.56
C ASP A 8 -9.57 -2.51 8.52
N ILE A 9 -10.01 -1.60 7.65
CA ILE A 9 -9.50 -0.22 7.57
C ILE A 9 -9.93 0.58 8.81
N THR A 10 -11.17 0.43 9.24
CA THR A 10 -11.64 1.03 10.50
C THR A 10 -10.89 0.50 11.71
N ALA A 11 -10.53 -0.78 11.72
CA ALA A 11 -9.72 -1.39 12.78
C ALA A 11 -8.29 -0.83 12.87
N LEU A 12 -7.77 -0.21 11.80
CA LEU A 12 -6.50 0.55 11.84
C LEU A 12 -6.65 1.95 12.47
N GLY A 13 -7.86 2.38 12.81
CA GLY A 13 -8.14 3.69 13.40
C GLY A 13 -8.52 4.77 12.39
N PHE A 14 -8.73 4.42 11.12
CA PHE A 14 -9.31 5.34 10.14
C PHE A 14 -10.82 5.46 10.33
N SER A 15 -11.35 6.67 10.18
CA SER A 15 -12.79 6.92 10.29
C SER A 15 -13.26 8.00 9.33
N ALA A 16 -14.53 7.94 8.95
CA ALA A 16 -15.17 8.91 8.05
C ALA A 16 -14.96 10.38 8.50
N VAL A 17 -15.01 10.64 9.81
CA VAL A 17 -14.84 11.99 10.39
C VAL A 17 -13.50 12.62 9.96
N GLN A 18 -12.48 11.79 9.74
CA GLN A 18 -11.15 12.28 9.36
C GLN A 18 -11.06 12.78 7.92
N PHE A 19 -12.06 12.48 7.08
CA PHE A 19 -12.09 12.75 5.64
C PHE A 19 -13.32 13.58 5.23
N GLY A 20 -13.86 14.38 6.15
CA GLY A 20 -15.02 15.23 5.87
C GLY A 20 -16.37 14.53 6.07
N ALA A 21 -16.40 13.43 6.81
CA ALA A 21 -17.60 12.67 7.17
C ALA A 21 -18.46 12.27 5.95
N PRO A 22 -17.94 11.47 5.00
CA PRO A 22 -18.74 10.90 3.94
C PRO A 22 -19.93 10.12 4.51
N ASP A 23 -21.09 10.23 3.85
CA ASP A 23 -22.34 9.58 4.27
C ASP A 23 -22.21 8.05 4.33
N ASP A 24 -21.38 7.48 3.45
CA ASP A 24 -21.07 6.05 3.43
C ASP A 24 -19.55 5.82 3.40
N TRP A 25 -19.01 5.42 4.54
CA TRP A 25 -17.59 5.08 4.69
C TRP A 25 -17.19 3.84 3.89
N ALA A 26 -18.06 2.84 3.79
CA ALA A 26 -17.75 1.62 3.07
C ALA A 26 -17.66 1.90 1.57
N ALA A 27 -18.61 2.67 1.02
CA ALA A 27 -18.56 3.12 -0.37
C ALA A 27 -17.37 4.05 -0.67
N TYR A 28 -16.92 4.84 0.31
CA TYR A 28 -15.73 5.68 0.17
C TYR A 28 -14.44 4.87 0.04
N VAL A 29 -14.33 3.78 0.80
CA VAL A 29 -13.13 2.92 0.85
C VAL A 29 -13.15 1.84 -0.25
N ALA A 30 -14.33 1.39 -0.69
CA ALA A 30 -14.51 0.35 -1.71
C ALA A 30 -13.63 0.53 -2.97
N PRO A 31 -13.60 1.69 -3.65
CA PRO A 31 -12.77 1.84 -4.85
C PRO A 31 -11.26 1.69 -4.54
N MET A 32 -10.79 2.10 -3.36
CA MET A 32 -9.38 1.90 -2.98
C MET A 32 -9.05 0.42 -2.74
N LEU A 33 -10.01 -0.33 -2.20
CA LEU A 33 -9.87 -1.78 -2.03
C LEU A 33 -9.88 -2.51 -3.38
N ASP A 34 -10.72 -2.06 -4.32
CA ASP A 34 -10.77 -2.62 -5.68
C ASP A 34 -9.46 -2.35 -6.45
N ASP A 35 -8.90 -1.14 -6.33
CA ASP A 35 -7.60 -0.81 -6.91
C ASP A 35 -6.46 -1.64 -6.27
N ALA A 36 -6.49 -1.81 -4.95
CA ALA A 36 -5.52 -2.64 -4.23
C ALA A 36 -5.62 -4.12 -4.63
N GLU A 37 -6.84 -4.66 -4.79
CA GLU A 37 -7.06 -6.00 -5.35
C GLU A 37 -6.46 -6.10 -6.76
N ALA A 38 -6.79 -5.16 -7.65
CA ALA A 38 -6.35 -5.19 -9.04
C ALA A 38 -4.82 -5.17 -9.13
N PHE A 39 -4.17 -4.32 -8.33
CA PHE A 39 -2.72 -4.24 -8.25
C PHE A 39 -2.09 -5.55 -7.77
N ILE A 40 -2.53 -6.06 -6.61
CA ILE A 40 -1.98 -7.30 -6.03
C ILE A 40 -2.23 -8.50 -6.94
N THR A 41 -3.39 -8.56 -7.58
CA THR A 41 -3.73 -9.59 -8.56
C THR A 41 -2.82 -9.55 -9.77
N GLY A 42 -2.42 -8.35 -10.22
CA GLY A 42 -1.44 -8.17 -11.29
C GLY A 42 -0.05 -8.70 -10.92
N GLU A 43 0.38 -8.53 -9.67
CA GLU A 43 1.70 -8.96 -9.19
C GLU A 43 1.80 -10.47 -8.97
N ILE A 44 0.79 -11.10 -8.34
CA ILE A 44 0.86 -12.53 -7.96
C ILE A 44 0.11 -13.46 -8.93
N GLY A 45 -0.72 -12.88 -9.80
CA GLY A 45 -1.59 -13.61 -10.73
C GLY A 45 -2.95 -14.01 -10.14
N ALA A 46 -3.98 -13.98 -10.99
CA ALA A 46 -5.37 -14.21 -10.61
C ALA A 46 -5.63 -15.57 -9.93
N ALA A 47 -4.99 -16.64 -10.41
CA ALA A 47 -5.16 -17.98 -9.85
C ALA A 47 -4.62 -18.07 -8.41
N ALA A 48 -3.44 -17.49 -8.15
CA ALA A 48 -2.82 -17.49 -6.83
C ALA A 48 -3.62 -16.63 -5.84
N TYR A 49 -4.11 -15.47 -6.28
CA TYR A 49 -4.95 -14.60 -5.48
C TYR A 49 -6.31 -15.23 -5.13
N ALA A 50 -6.97 -15.87 -6.10
CA ALA A 50 -8.25 -16.54 -5.89
C ALA A 50 -8.13 -17.74 -4.94
N GLY A 51 -7.06 -18.54 -5.08
CA GLY A 51 -6.80 -19.73 -4.28
C GLY A 51 -6.18 -19.48 -2.90
N ALA A 52 -5.95 -18.22 -2.51
CA ALA A 52 -5.27 -17.90 -1.26
C ALA A 52 -6.03 -18.41 -0.01
N ALA A 53 -5.31 -19.15 0.84
CA ALA A 53 -5.82 -19.68 2.10
C ALA A 53 -4.79 -19.56 3.22
N GLY A 54 -5.22 -19.74 4.47
CA GLY A 54 -4.34 -19.77 5.64
C GLY A 54 -3.47 -18.52 5.78
N THR A 55 -2.16 -18.70 5.93
CA THR A 55 -1.17 -17.63 6.09
C THR A 55 -1.08 -16.72 4.87
N THR A 56 -1.22 -17.26 3.65
CA THR A 56 -1.22 -16.46 2.42
C THR A 56 -2.39 -15.49 2.40
N LEU A 57 -3.59 -15.95 2.78
CA LEU A 57 -4.76 -15.07 2.90
C LEU A 57 -4.53 -13.96 3.93
N PHE A 58 -3.92 -14.29 5.08
CA PHE A 58 -3.58 -13.30 6.10
C PHE A 58 -2.64 -12.21 5.55
N TYR A 59 -1.59 -12.60 4.82
CA TYR A 59 -0.64 -11.66 4.25
C TYR A 59 -1.25 -10.80 3.15
N LEU A 60 -2.03 -11.39 2.23
CA LEU A 60 -2.72 -10.61 1.19
C LEU A 60 -3.69 -9.60 1.80
N LYS A 61 -4.48 -10.01 2.79
CA LYS A 61 -5.38 -9.12 3.51
C LYS A 61 -4.61 -7.96 4.16
N ARG A 62 -3.46 -8.23 4.78
CA ARG A 62 -2.62 -7.18 5.37
C ARG A 62 -1.96 -6.28 4.31
N ALA A 63 -1.55 -6.82 3.17
CA ALA A 63 -1.02 -6.04 2.07
C ALA A 63 -2.06 -5.03 1.57
N GLU A 64 -3.27 -5.50 1.26
CA GLU A 64 -4.40 -4.64 0.82
C GLU A 64 -4.71 -3.54 1.83
N VAL A 65 -4.83 -3.90 3.11
CA VAL A 65 -5.09 -2.95 4.19
C VAL A 65 -4.03 -1.86 4.26
N ASN A 66 -2.75 -2.20 4.07
CA ASN A 66 -1.65 -1.23 4.14
C ASN A 66 -1.54 -0.38 2.86
N PHE A 67 -1.89 -0.92 1.68
CA PHE A 67 -2.02 -0.12 0.45
C PHE A 67 -3.14 0.92 0.57
N VAL A 68 -4.31 0.53 1.09
CA VAL A 68 -5.39 1.49 1.31
C VAL A 68 -5.01 2.50 2.39
N ALA A 69 -4.30 2.08 3.45
CA ALA A 69 -3.82 2.98 4.48
C ALA A 69 -2.84 4.03 3.92
N SER A 70 -1.94 3.67 3.00
CA SER A 70 -1.00 4.63 2.41
C SER A 70 -1.74 5.70 1.61
N GLU A 71 -2.74 5.31 0.82
CA GLU A 71 -3.61 6.22 0.06
C GLU A 71 -4.41 7.15 0.98
N LEU A 72 -4.97 6.63 2.08
CA LEU A 72 -5.68 7.44 3.06
C LEU A 72 -4.76 8.49 3.73
N TRP A 73 -3.52 8.12 4.06
CA TRP A 73 -2.53 9.07 4.58
C TRP A 73 -2.14 10.13 3.56
N ARG A 74 -1.97 9.77 2.28
CA ARG A 74 -1.71 10.73 1.18
C ARG A 74 -2.86 11.71 1.02
N ARG A 75 -4.10 11.23 1.02
CA ARG A 75 -5.30 12.09 0.95
C ARG A 75 -5.38 13.05 2.13
N ARG A 76 -5.02 12.60 3.33
CA ARG A 76 -4.91 13.44 4.54
C ARG A 76 -3.87 14.54 4.38
N ALA A 77 -2.70 14.23 3.82
CA ALA A 77 -1.66 15.22 3.54
C ALA A 77 -2.12 16.29 2.53
N VAL A 78 -2.85 15.87 1.48
CA VAL A 78 -3.41 16.77 0.46
C VAL A 78 -4.50 17.66 1.04
N GLN A 79 -5.39 17.11 1.87
CA GLN A 79 -6.43 17.90 2.53
C GLN A 79 -5.83 19.00 3.42
N LEU A 80 -4.80 18.65 4.21
CA LEU A 80 -4.11 19.63 5.05
C LEU A 80 -3.45 20.75 4.23
N ASP A 81 -2.84 20.41 3.08
CA ASP A 81 -2.28 21.39 2.14
C ASP A 81 -3.36 22.31 1.55
N ALA A 82 -4.51 21.75 1.19
CA ALA A 82 -5.65 22.53 0.70
C ALA A 82 -6.18 23.50 1.77
N ASP A 83 -6.31 23.05 3.02
CA ASP A 83 -6.76 23.87 4.13
C ASP A 83 -5.78 25.02 4.46
N LEU A 84 -4.48 24.78 4.31
CA LEU A 84 -3.45 25.82 4.44
C LEU A 84 -3.55 26.88 3.34
N ARG A 85 -3.68 26.46 2.07
CA ARG A 85 -3.80 27.40 0.93
C ARG A 85 -5.03 28.28 1.02
N LEU A 86 -6.12 27.76 1.58
CA LEU A 86 -7.36 28.49 1.79
C LEU A 86 -7.34 29.36 3.06
N GLN A 87 -6.21 29.44 3.78
CA GLN A 87 -6.07 30.14 5.07
C GLN A 87 -7.12 29.73 6.10
N ARG A 88 -7.67 28.51 5.99
CA ARG A 88 -8.64 27.97 6.95
C ARG A 88 -7.98 27.57 8.26
N THR A 89 -6.64 27.48 8.24
CA THR A 89 -5.82 27.04 9.36
C THR A 89 -4.55 27.92 9.41
N GLU A 90 -4.42 28.76 10.44
CA GLU A 90 -3.21 29.56 10.72
C GLU A 90 -2.21 28.78 11.59
N ASP A 91 -1.88 27.55 11.17
CA ASP A 91 -1.06 26.66 11.99
C ASP A 91 0.35 26.55 11.41
N SER A 92 1.30 27.18 12.08
CA SER A 92 2.73 27.15 11.74
C SER A 92 3.34 25.74 11.78
N GLN A 93 2.66 24.76 12.38
CA GLN A 93 3.08 23.35 12.41
C GLN A 93 2.38 22.47 11.36
N ALA A 94 1.50 23.02 10.52
CA ALA A 94 0.80 22.22 9.52
C ALA A 94 1.75 21.58 8.49
N TYR A 95 2.85 22.24 8.14
CA TYR A 95 3.90 21.64 7.31
C TYR A 95 4.55 20.40 7.94
N LEU A 96 4.82 20.42 9.26
CA LEU A 96 5.40 19.27 9.97
C LEU A 96 4.43 18.09 9.96
N ARG A 97 3.14 18.33 10.23
CA ARG A 97 2.10 17.30 10.17
C ARG A 97 1.90 16.74 8.76
N GLN A 98 1.98 17.57 7.72
CA GLN A 98 1.94 17.11 6.34
C GLN A 98 3.08 16.13 6.06
N ARG A 99 4.31 16.47 6.49
CA ARG A 99 5.48 15.60 6.33
C ARG A 99 5.31 14.29 7.09
N GLU A 100 4.76 14.33 8.30
CA GLU A 100 4.46 13.14 9.08
C GLU A 100 3.44 12.23 8.38
N TYR A 101 2.36 12.77 7.82
CA TYR A 101 1.38 11.98 7.08
C TYR A 101 1.99 11.34 5.83
N LEU A 102 2.85 12.04 5.09
CA LEU A 102 3.58 11.46 3.96
C LEU A 102 4.55 10.35 4.42
N ALA A 103 5.23 10.53 5.56
CA ALA A 103 6.08 9.50 6.13
C ALA A 103 5.29 8.26 6.58
N MET A 104 4.10 8.46 7.17
CA MET A 104 3.18 7.37 7.51
C MET A 104 2.65 6.65 6.26
N ALA A 105 2.38 7.39 5.19
CA ALA A 105 1.98 6.81 3.91
C ALA A 105 3.07 5.91 3.35
N GLN A 106 4.32 6.38 3.32
CA GLN A 106 5.46 5.59 2.86
C GLN A 106 5.65 4.34 3.72
N ALA A 107 5.62 4.48 5.05
CA ALA A 107 5.78 3.35 5.96
C ALA A 107 4.65 2.31 5.82
N ALA A 108 3.42 2.73 5.48
CA ALA A 108 2.33 1.82 5.18
C ALA A 108 2.58 1.08 3.85
N GLU A 109 3.01 1.78 2.82
CA GLU A 109 3.36 1.18 1.53
C GLU A 109 4.51 0.16 1.65
N ASP A 110 5.56 0.49 2.39
CA ASP A 110 6.69 -0.41 2.65
C ASP A 110 6.22 -1.70 3.37
N ARG A 111 5.28 -1.57 4.33
CA ARG A 111 4.66 -2.73 4.98
C ARG A 111 3.78 -3.54 4.04
N ALA A 112 3.08 -2.89 3.12
CA ALA A 112 2.29 -3.58 2.12
C ALA A 112 3.19 -4.46 1.23
N TRP A 113 4.32 -3.91 0.79
CA TRP A 113 5.35 -4.64 0.06
C TRP A 113 5.97 -5.78 0.87
N ASP A 114 6.27 -5.58 2.15
CA ASP A 114 6.78 -6.65 3.03
C ASP A 114 5.78 -7.81 3.18
N PHE A 115 4.48 -7.53 3.25
CA PHE A 115 3.47 -8.60 3.26
C PHE A 115 3.33 -9.29 1.91
N LEU A 116 3.43 -8.55 0.81
CA LEU A 116 3.36 -9.12 -0.53
C LEU A 116 4.57 -10.01 -0.84
N SER A 117 5.77 -9.60 -0.39
CA SER A 117 7.01 -10.34 -0.57
C SER A 117 6.98 -11.71 0.13
N LYS A 118 6.30 -11.79 1.29
CA LYS A 118 6.02 -13.05 2.01
C LYS A 118 5.06 -13.98 1.28
N VAL A 119 4.23 -13.46 0.37
CA VAL A 119 3.32 -14.28 -0.45
C VAL A 119 4.03 -14.84 -1.68
N THR A 120 4.84 -14.04 -2.35
CA THR A 120 5.58 -14.45 -3.55
C THR A 120 6.81 -15.32 -3.23
N GLY A 121 7.13 -15.50 -1.95
CA GLY A 121 8.34 -16.20 -1.51
C GLY A 121 9.62 -15.37 -1.70
N SER A 122 9.50 -14.13 -2.15
CA SER A 122 10.60 -13.17 -2.18
C SER A 122 10.80 -12.62 -0.77
N LEU A 123 11.43 -13.39 0.11
CA LEU A 123 12.05 -12.84 1.30
C LEU A 123 13.25 -11.99 0.85
N ALA A 124 13.00 -10.78 0.35
CA ALA A 124 14.00 -9.72 0.27
C ALA A 124 14.31 -9.27 1.71
N THR A 125 14.89 -10.18 2.47
CA THR A 125 15.47 -9.94 3.78
C THR A 125 16.69 -9.09 3.53
N GLY A 126 16.56 -7.76 3.60
CA GLY A 126 17.64 -6.78 3.80
C GLY A 126 19.04 -7.19 3.32
N GLY A 127 19.18 -7.55 2.06
CA GLY A 127 20.44 -7.91 1.44
C GLY A 127 20.43 -7.36 0.03
N VAL A 128 21.36 -6.45 -0.26
CA VAL A 128 21.59 -5.92 -1.60
C VAL A 128 21.66 -7.07 -2.59
N ALA A 129 20.66 -7.21 -3.44
CA ALA A 129 20.72 -8.12 -4.58
C ALA A 129 21.62 -7.47 -5.64
N VAL A 130 22.94 -7.61 -5.47
CA VAL A 130 23.88 -7.43 -6.58
C VAL A 130 23.68 -8.62 -7.50
N GLY A 131 22.76 -8.48 -8.45
CA GLY A 131 22.61 -9.43 -9.54
C GLY A 131 23.88 -9.39 -10.39
N VAL A 132 24.72 -10.41 -10.29
CA VAL A 132 25.73 -10.67 -11.32
C VAL A 132 24.96 -11.04 -12.58
N VAL A 133 24.95 -10.13 -13.56
CA VAL A 133 24.50 -10.46 -14.91
C VAL A 133 25.55 -11.39 -15.50
N GLN A 134 25.35 -12.69 -15.32
CA GLN A 134 26.09 -13.69 -16.09
C GLN A 134 25.45 -13.73 -17.48
N SER A 135 25.96 -12.89 -18.39
CA SER A 135 25.62 -12.98 -19.81
C SER A 135 26.00 -14.38 -20.31
N GLY A 136 25.02 -15.09 -20.85
CA GLY A 136 25.20 -16.40 -21.48
C GLY A 136 26.10 -16.38 -22.73
N PRO A 137 26.18 -17.53 -23.43
CA PRO A 137 27.44 -18.14 -23.83
C PRO A 137 27.96 -17.61 -25.17
N PHE A 138 29.09 -16.90 -25.14
CA PHE A 138 29.92 -16.76 -26.34
C PHE A 138 30.84 -17.97 -26.44
N THR A 139 30.70 -18.69 -27.55
CA THR A 139 31.53 -19.78 -28.01
C THR A 139 32.97 -19.29 -28.17
N GLU A 140 33.91 -19.84 -27.40
CA GLU A 140 35.32 -19.78 -27.77
C GLU A 140 35.52 -20.68 -29.00
N VAL A 141 35.70 -20.06 -30.16
CA VAL A 141 36.24 -20.75 -31.34
C VAL A 141 37.76 -20.74 -31.20
N ASN A 142 38.32 -21.88 -30.82
CA ASN A 142 39.76 -22.15 -30.90
C ASN A 142 40.17 -22.44 -32.35
N THR A 143 41.05 -21.62 -32.90
CA THR A 143 42.13 -22.00 -33.83
C THR A 143 43.31 -21.08 -33.61
#